data_AF-A0A1I4HY96-F1
#
_entry.id   AF-A0A1I4HY96-F1
#
_cell.length_a   1.000
_cell.length_b   1.000
_cell.length_c   1.000
_cell.angle_alpha   90.00
_cell.angle_beta   90.00
_cell.angle_gamma   90.00
#
_symmetry.space_group_name_H-M   'P 1'
#
loop_
_entity.id
_entity.type
_entity.pdbx_description
1 polymer ?
#
loop_
_entity_poly.entity_id
_entity_poly.type
_entity_poly.pdbx_seq_one_letter_code
_entity_poly.pdbx_strand_id
1 'polypeptide(L)' 'ARIPLMGIRQDIQKKRSGSALMLSMFEACYGAMRPRGIHDVEMSWILEPNVDVQNMIRLSTASIYKTYRLYTKPL' A
#
# COMPACT_ATOMS: atom_id res chain seq x y z
N ALA A 1 8.43 2.75 -9.73
CA ALA A 1 8.61 1.36 -9.25
C ALA A 1 7.27 0.79 -8.75
N ARG A 2 7.16 -0.51 -8.42
CA ARG A 2 5.91 -1.11 -7.92
C ARG A 2 6.17 -1.96 -6.68
N ILE A 3 5.27 -1.88 -5.70
CA ILE A 3 5.25 -2.75 -4.52
C ILE A 3 4.40 -3.98 -4.85
N PRO A 4 5.00 -5.18 -4.96
CA PRO A 4 4.25 -6.38 -5.35
C PRO A 4 3.33 -6.88 -4.22
N LEU A 5 3.75 -6.72 -2.97
CA LEU A 5 3.01 -7.14 -1.78
C LEU A 5 3.48 -6.32 -0.58
N MET A 6 2.54 -5.94 0.28
CA MET A 6 2.80 -5.35 1.58
C MET A 6 1.83 -5.94 2.60
N GLY A 7 2.30 -6.14 3.83
CA GLY A 7 1.48 -6.66 4.90
C GLY A 7 2.15 -6.49 6.26
N ILE A 8 1.33 -6.57 7.29
CA ILE A 8 1.75 -6.49 8.68
C ILE A 8 1.31 -7.79 9.36
N ARG A 9 2.08 -8.25 10.36
CA ARG A 9 1.70 -9.44 11.13
C ARG A 9 0.36 -9.21 11.84
N GLN A 10 -0.50 -10.24 11.84
CA GLN A 10 -1.89 -10.12 12.27
C GLN A 10 -2.07 -9.68 13.73
N ASP A 11 -1.11 -10.01 14.60
CA ASP A 11 -1.10 -9.69 16.03
C ASP A 11 -0.77 -8.22 16.35
N ILE A 12 -0.30 -7.47 15.34
CA ILE A 12 0.06 -6.05 15.46
C ILE A 12 -0.74 -5.15 14.50
N GLN A 13 -1.35 -5.68 13.43
CA GLN A 13 -2.02 -4.88 12.39
C GLN A 13 -3.16 -3.98 12.90
N LYS A 14 -3.87 -4.37 13.97
CA LYS A 14 -4.98 -3.60 14.57
C LYS A 14 -4.57 -2.72 15.75
N LYS A 15 -3.27 -2.59 16.01
CA LYS A 15 -2.72 -1.76 17.08
C LYS A 15 -2.12 -0.50 16.47
N ARG A 16 -2.00 0.57 17.26
CA ARG A 16 -1.28 1.79 16.86
C ARG A 16 0.15 1.50 16.38
N SER A 17 0.79 0.49 16.97
CA SER A 17 2.10 0.00 16.54
C SER A 17 2.10 -0.57 15.12
N GLY A 18 1.01 -1.20 14.68
CA GLY A 18 0.83 -1.66 13.31
C GLY A 18 0.83 -0.49 12.34
N SER A 19 0.00 0.52 12.57
CA SER A 19 -0.03 1.72 11.71
C SER A 19 1.32 2.43 11.65
N ALA A 20 2.02 2.55 12.80
CA ALA A 20 3.36 3.13 12.84
C ALA A 20 4.39 2.31 12.06
N LEU A 21 4.33 0.97 12.14
CA LEU A 21 5.19 0.07 11.36
C LEU A 21 4.93 0.19 9.85
N MET A 22 3.66 0.33 9.46
CA MET A 22 3.28 0.56 8.07
C MET A 22 3.94 1.82 7.51
N LEU A 23 3.83 2.92 8.26
CA LEU A 23 4.38 4.21 7.86
C LEU A 23 5.90 4.16 7.78
N SER A 24 6.57 3.55 8.76
CA SER A 24 8.02 3.40 8.73
C SER A 24 8.51 2.53 7.58
N MET A 25 7.75 1.50 7.18
CA MET A 25 8.04 0.71 5.98
C MET A 25 7.96 1.55 4.70
N PHE A 26 6.99 2.45 4.57
CA PHE A 26 6.95 3.37 3.41
C PHE A 26 8.13 4.32 3.40
N GLU A 27 8.44 4.96 4.53
CA GLU A 27 9.59 5.87 4.64
C GLU A 27 10.91 5.16 4.30
N ALA A 28 11.10 3.93 4.80
CA ALA A 28 12.27 3.12 4.48
C ALA A 28 12.35 2.77 2.99
N CYS A 29 11.22 2.40 2.36
CA CYS A 29 11.17 2.12 0.93
C CYS A 29 11.49 3.37 0.10
N TYR A 30 10.86 4.51 0.40
CA TYR A 30 11.11 5.76 -0.31
C TYR A 30 12.55 6.23 -0.11
N GLY A 31 13.09 6.14 1.10
CA GLY A 31 14.48 6.46 1.41
C GLY A 31 15.48 5.60 0.62
N ALA A 32 15.20 4.31 0.45
CA ALA A 32 16.03 3.42 -0.35
C ALA A 32 15.90 3.66 -1.88
N MET A 33 14.76 4.18 -2.33
CA MET A 33 14.44 4.39 -3.75
C MET A 33 14.89 5.76 -4.28
N ARG A 34 14.81 6.83 -3.48
CA ARG A 34 15.17 8.19 -3.89
C ARG A 34 16.61 8.33 -4.42
N PRO A 35 17.66 7.79 -3.78
CA PRO A 35 19.03 7.86 -4.30
C PRO A 35 19.21 7.14 -5.64
N ARG A 36 18.27 6.27 -6.02
CA ARG A 36 18.26 5.54 -7.29
C ARG A 36 17.44 6.26 -8.38
N GLY A 37 17.03 7.51 -8.14
CA GLY A 37 16.23 8.31 -9.08
C GLY A 37 14.77 7.85 -9.22
N ILE A 38 14.28 7.03 -8.28
CA ILE A 38 12.90 6.56 -8.29
C ILE A 38 12.08 7.49 -7.40
N HIS A 39 11.20 8.28 -8.03
CA HIS A 39 10.37 9.26 -7.35
C HIS A 39 8.94 8.76 -7.07
N ASP A 40 8.45 7.86 -7.92
CA ASP A 40 7.07 7.35 -7.84
C ASP A 40 7.02 5.85 -7.65
N VAL A 41 6.09 5.42 -6.78
CA VAL A 41 5.85 4.02 -6.46
C VAL A 41 4.36 3.71 -6.51
N GLU A 42 4.01 2.65 -7.23
CA GLU A 42 2.65 2.15 -7.28
C GLU A 42 2.42 1.06 -6.23
N MET A 43 1.33 1.14 -5.46
CA MET A 43 0.97 0.17 -4.41
C MET A 43 0.17 -1.05 -4.91
N SER A 44 0.23 -1.35 -6.21
CA SER A 44 -0.52 -2.43 -6.86
C SER A 44 -2.04 -2.32 -6.63
N TRP A 45 -2.75 -3.45 -6.72
CA TRP A 45 -4.21 -3.49 -6.62
C TRP A 45 -4.65 -3.61 -5.15
N ILE A 46 -5.50 -2.68 -4.74
CA ILE A 46 -6.05 -2.64 -3.40
C ILE A 46 -7.55 -2.77 -3.54
N LEU A 47 -8.11 -3.80 -2.91
CA LEU A 47 -9.55 -4.05 -2.92
C LEU A 47 -10.29 -2.92 -2.20
N GLU A 48 -11.41 -2.47 -2.77
CA GLU A 48 -12.31 -1.48 -2.16
C GLU A 48 -12.74 -1.83 -0.71
N PRO A 49 -13.08 -3.10 -0.37
CA PRO A 49 -13.44 -3.47 1.00
C PRO A 49 -12.27 -3.52 2.00
N ASN A 50 -11.01 -3.32 1.56
CA ASN A 50 -9.86 -3.30 2.46
C ASN A 50 -9.75 -1.95 3.20
N VAL A 51 -10.65 -1.73 4.16
CA VAL A 51 -10.81 -0.45 4.87
C VAL A 51 -9.53 0.04 5.55
N ASP A 52 -8.70 -0.88 6.07
CA ASP A 52 -7.46 -0.52 6.78
C ASP A 52 -6.46 0.12 5.81
N VAL A 53 -6.24 -0.51 4.65
CA VAL A 53 -5.35 0.03 3.62
C VAL A 53 -5.97 1.27 2.95
N GLN A 54 -7.28 1.30 2.73
CA GLN A 54 -7.97 2.48 2.18
C GLN A 54 -7.82 3.71 3.09
N ASN A 55 -7.97 3.55 4.40
CA ASN A 55 -7.77 4.63 5.37
C ASN A 55 -6.32 5.13 5.36
N MET A 56 -5.36 4.23 5.24
CA MET A 56 -3.95 4.60 5.12
C MET A 56 -3.65 5.35 3.82
N ILE A 57 -4.22 4.95 2.67
CA ILE A 57 -4.08 5.70 1.41
C ILE A 57 -4.59 7.14 1.58
N ARG A 58 -5.75 7.32 2.23
CA ARG A 58 -6.34 8.65 2.51
C ARG A 58 -5.46 9.55 3.38
N LEU A 59 -4.63 8.95 4.23
CA LEU A 59 -3.65 9.68 5.05
C LEU A 59 -2.34 9.96 4.32
N SER A 60 -2.11 9.32 3.18
CA SER A 60 -0.92 9.48 2.35
C SER A 60 -1.15 10.50 1.22
N THR A 61 -0.08 10.87 0.52
CA THR A 61 -0.14 11.69 -0.70
C THR A 61 -0.45 10.87 -1.97
N ALA A 62 -0.77 9.58 -1.82
CA ALA A 62 -1.03 8.71 -2.96
C ALA A 62 -2.35 9.08 -3.65
N SER A 63 -2.35 9.00 -4.99
CA SER A 63 -3.53 9.21 -5.81
C SER A 63 -4.03 7.90 -6.42
N ILE A 64 -5.36 7.76 -6.51
CA ILE A 64 -5.97 6.63 -7.22
C ILE A 64 -5.81 6.89 -8.72
N TYR A 65 -4.85 6.21 -9.35
CA TYR A 65 -4.58 6.40 -10.79
C TYR A 65 -5.48 5.53 -11.68
N LYS A 66 -5.97 4.39 -11.19
CA LYS A 66 -6.79 3.45 -11.96
C LYS A 66 -7.65 2.56 -11.07
N THR A 67 -8.90 2.36 -11.50
CA THR A 67 -9.86 1.44 -10.87
C THR A 67 -10.11 0.27 -11.80
N TYR A 68 -10.01 -0.95 -11.26
CA TYR A 68 -10.25 -2.20 -11.99
C TYR A 68 -11.53 -2.85 -11.50
N ARG A 69 -12.29 -3.46 -12.42
CA ARG A 69 -13.39 -4.37 -12.09
C ARG A 69 -13.01 -5.77 -12.54
N LEU A 70 -12.96 -6.71 -11.58
CA LEU A 70 -12.67 -8.10 -11.88
C LEU A 70 -13.96 -8.82 -12.28
N TYR A 71 -13.88 -9.60 -13.35
CA TYR A 71 -14.95 -10.47 -13.82
C TYR A 71 -14.46 -11.90 -13.82
N THR A 72 -15.34 -12.84 -13.50
CA THR A 72 -15.09 -14.27 -13.63
C THR A 72 -16.10 -14.88 -14.59
N LYS A 73 -15.68 -15.86 -15.37
CA LYS A 73 -16.54 -16.66 -16.24
C LYS A 73 -16.28 -18.13 -15.90
N PRO A 74 -17.31 -18.99 -15.81
CA PRO A 74 -17.09 -20.43 -15.79
C PRO A 74 -16.25 -20.83 -17.02
N LEU A 75 -15.24 -21.67 -16.77
CA LEU A 75 -14.41 -22.25 -17.83
C LEU A 75 -15.25 -23.13 -18.76
#